data_AF-A0A3C0HGD9-F1
#
_entry.id   AF-A0A3C0HGD9-F1
#
_cell.length_a   1.000
_cell.length_b   1.000
_cell.length_c   1.000
_cell.angle_alpha   90.00
_cell.angle_beta   90.00
_cell.angle_gamma   90.00
#
_symmetry.space_group_name_H-M   'P 1'
#
loop_
_entity.id
_entity.type
_entity.pdbx_description
1 polymer ?
#
loop_
_entity_poly.entity_id
_entity_poly.type
_entity_poly.pdbx_seq_one_letter_code
_entity_poly.pdbx_strand_id
1 'polypeptide(L)'
;MGTVNIREAKPHLSRLVEQVAAGQDILIAKAGKPMAKLVPLQGVKPEIRFGLLKQTIRVPEDFDAPLTGHARRALGDDGPFPFESRRTRDTGRR
;
A
#
# COMPACT_ATOMS: atom_id res chain seq x y z
N MET A 1 11.28 -6.09 24.26
CA MET A 1 12.22 -6.64 23.26
C MET A 1 12.73 -7.98 23.76
N GLY A 2 12.39 -9.07 23.06
CA GLY A 2 12.93 -10.41 23.37
C GLY A 2 14.23 -10.65 22.60
N THR A 3 15.20 -11.33 23.22
CA THR A 3 16.43 -11.77 22.54
C THR A 3 16.47 -13.29 22.50
N VAL A 4 16.66 -13.87 21.33
CA VAL A 4 16.66 -15.33 21.11
C VAL A 4 17.98 -15.75 20.46
N ASN A 5 18.54 -16.87 20.89
CA ASN A 5 19.76 -17.40 20.28
C ASN A 5 19.44 -18.01 18.90
N ILE A 6 20.35 -17.88 17.93
CA ILE A 6 20.20 -18.44 16.58
C ILE A 6 19.97 -19.96 16.58
N ARG A 7 20.50 -20.71 17.56
CA ARG A 7 20.25 -22.16 17.66
C ARG A 7 18.80 -22.49 18.03
N GLU A 8 18.20 -21.67 18.89
CA GLU A 8 16.81 -21.81 19.33
C GLU A 8 15.84 -21.20 18.31
N ALA A 9 16.27 -20.17 17.59
CA ALA A 9 15.45 -19.50 16.60
C ALA A 9 15.17 -20.37 15.36
N LYS A 10 16.14 -21.17 14.91
CA LYS A 10 16.01 -22.02 13.70
C LYS A 10 14.76 -22.93 13.72
N PRO A 11 14.56 -23.79 14.74
CA PRO A 11 13.40 -24.69 14.79
C PRO A 11 12.08 -23.96 15.06
N HIS A 12 12.13 -22.76 15.66
CA HIS A 12 10.93 -22.02 16.07
C HIS A 12 10.67 -20.77 15.22
N LEU A 13 11.29 -20.68 14.04
CA LEU A 13 11.25 -19.46 13.24
C LEU A 13 9.81 -19.05 12.88
N SER A 14 8.95 -20.00 12.51
CA SER A 14 7.54 -19.71 12.20
C SER A 14 6.82 -19.04 13.36
N ARG A 15 6.96 -19.55 14.59
CA ARG A 15 6.36 -18.97 15.79
C ARG A 15 6.91 -17.57 16.09
N LEU A 16 8.22 -17.37 15.90
CA LEU A 16 8.84 -16.05 16.08
C LEU A 16 8.32 -15.04 15.06
N VAL A 17 8.09 -15.46 13.81
CA VAL A 17 7.51 -14.60 12.76
C VAL A 17 6.06 -14.24 13.09
N GLU A 18 5.25 -15.16 13.61
CA GLU A 18 3.88 -14.86 14.05
C GLU A 18 3.84 -13.83 15.18
N GLN A 19 4.73 -13.97 16.18
CA GLN A 19 4.87 -13.00 17.27
C GLN A 19 5.26 -11.62 16.74
N VAL A 20 6.17 -11.59 15.77
CA VAL A 20 6.62 -10.35 15.13
C VAL A 20 5.51 -9.71 14.30
N ALA A 21 4.74 -10.50 13.55
CA ALA A 21 3.58 -10.05 12.80
C ALA A 21 2.47 -9.48 13.73
N ALA A 22 2.35 -10.01 14.95
CA ALA A 22 1.46 -9.47 15.99
C ALA A 22 1.97 -8.15 16.62
N GLY A 23 3.11 -7.63 16.15
CA GLY A 23 3.66 -6.34 16.58
C GLY A 23 4.83 -6.43 17.57
N GLN A 24 5.43 -7.61 17.75
CA GLN A 24 6.62 -7.75 18.60
C GLN A 24 7.93 -7.52 17.83
N ASP A 25 8.92 -6.98 18.55
CA ASP A 25 10.29 -6.86 18.06
C ASP A 25 11.19 -7.90 18.74
N ILE A 26 11.88 -8.71 17.93
CA ILE A 26 12.74 -9.81 18.41
C ILE A 26 14.16 -9.65 17.86
N LEU A 27 15.16 -9.71 18.75
CA LEU A 27 16.58 -9.75 18.40
C LEU A 27 17.06 -11.19 18.32
N ILE A 28 17.73 -11.55 17.22
CA ILE A 28 18.43 -12.83 17.07
C ILE A 28 19.91 -12.59 17.39
N ALA A 29 20.43 -13.34 18.36
CA ALA A 29 21.81 -13.28 18.81
C ALA A 29 22.55 -14.61 18.57
N LYS A 30 23.87 -14.54 18.44
CA LYS A 30 24.76 -15.72 18.41
C LYS A 30 25.85 -15.52 19.44
N ALA A 31 25.94 -16.43 20.41
CA ALA A 31 26.90 -16.36 21.51
C ALA A 31 26.88 -14.99 22.23
N GLY A 32 25.68 -14.48 22.54
CA GLY A 32 25.48 -13.20 23.22
C GLY A 32 25.65 -11.96 22.33
N LYS A 33 26.09 -12.11 21.09
CA LYS A 33 26.22 -10.98 20.14
C LYS A 33 24.97 -10.86 19.28
N PRO A 34 24.29 -9.69 19.25
CA PRO A 34 23.15 -9.47 18.36
C PRO A 34 23.60 -9.54 16.90
N MET A 35 22.84 -10.25 16.07
CA MET A 35 23.18 -10.46 14.64
C MET A 35 22.07 -10.02 13.69
N ALA A 36 20.81 -10.18 14.08
CA ALA A 36 19.67 -9.79 13.26
C ALA A 36 18.51 -9.34 14.13
N LYS A 37 17.55 -8.60 13.54
CA LYS A 37 16.31 -8.19 14.20
C LYS A 37 15.15 -8.59 13.30
N LEU A 38 14.17 -9.28 13.88
CA LEU A 38 12.86 -9.50 13.26
C LEU A 38 11.96 -8.34 13.68
N VAL A 39 11.36 -7.69 12.70
CA VAL A 39 10.42 -6.58 12.87
C VAL A 39 9.18 -6.81 12.01
N PRO A 40 7.99 -6.37 12.44
CA PRO A 40 6.80 -6.45 11.61
C PRO A 40 7.03 -5.68 10.31
N LEU A 41 6.69 -6.30 9.18
CA LEU A 41 6.60 -5.59 7.93
C LEU A 41 5.32 -4.74 7.97
N GLN A 42 5.47 -3.45 8.19
CA GLN A 42 4.39 -2.51 7.90
C GLN A 42 4.20 -2.56 6.38
N GLY A 43 3.01 -2.99 5.93
CA GLY A 43 2.71 -3.09 4.51
C GLY A 43 3.17 -1.81 3.84
N VAL A 44 4.07 -1.93 2.85
CA VAL A 44 4.58 -0.80 2.08
C VAL A 44 3.40 -0.29 1.26
N LYS A 45 2.52 0.47 1.91
CA LYS A 45 1.53 1.24 1.21
C LYS A 45 2.35 2.26 0.45
N PRO A 46 2.31 2.27 -0.90
CA PRO A 46 2.91 3.36 -1.63
C PRO A 46 2.38 4.65 -1.02
N GLU A 47 3.27 5.49 -0.53
CA GLU A 47 2.90 6.79 0.01
C GLU A 47 2.39 7.61 -1.19
N ILE A 48 1.08 7.60 -1.43
CA ILE A 48 0.48 8.36 -2.53
C ILE A 48 0.66 9.84 -2.17
N ARG A 49 1.61 10.48 -2.82
CA ARG A 49 1.83 11.93 -2.69
C ARG A 49 0.89 12.66 -3.63
N PHE A 50 -0.22 13.15 -3.07
CA PHE A 50 -1.12 14.05 -3.78
C PHE A 50 -0.48 15.43 -3.94
N GLY A 51 -0.84 16.13 -5.02
CA GLY A 51 -0.44 17.53 -5.21
C GLY A 51 0.97 17.74 -5.76
N LEU A 52 1.58 16.74 -6.40
CA LEU A 52 2.84 16.90 -7.16
C LEU A 52 2.79 18.06 -8.17
N LEU A 53 1.59 18.39 -8.65
CA LEU A 53 1.34 19.44 -9.65
C LEU A 53 0.49 20.60 -9.12
N LYS A 54 0.36 20.74 -7.79
CA LYS A 54 -0.56 21.69 -7.11
C LYS A 54 -0.35 23.16 -7.50
N GLN A 55 0.76 23.50 -8.17
CA GLN A 55 1.05 24.85 -8.66
C GLN A 55 1.50 24.88 -10.13
N THR A 56 1.62 23.72 -10.77
CA THR A 56 2.04 23.61 -12.18
C THR A 56 0.83 23.57 -13.11
N ILE A 57 -0.29 23.02 -12.62
CA ILE A 57 -1.54 22.95 -13.37
C ILE A 57 -2.52 23.92 -12.74
N ARG A 58 -3.08 24.80 -13.57
CA ARG A 58 -4.25 25.60 -13.24
C ARG A 58 -5.44 24.98 -13.95
N VAL A 59 -6.43 24.53 -13.18
CA VAL A 59 -7.70 24.05 -13.73
C VAL A 59 -8.53 25.27 -14.15
N PRO A 60 -8.93 25.38 -15.43
CA PRO A 60 -9.85 26.43 -15.89
C PRO A 60 -11.22 26.33 -15.23
N GLU A 61 -11.96 27.43 -15.15
CA GLU A 61 -13.31 27.46 -14.55
C GLU A 61 -14.34 26.66 -15.37
N ASP A 62 -14.07 26.50 -16.67
CA ASP A 62 -14.90 25.77 -17.63
C ASP A 62 -14.41 24.33 -17.87
N PHE A 63 -13.53 23.80 -17.01
CA PHE A 63 -12.98 22.44 -17.18
C PHE A 63 -14.06 21.36 -17.27
N ASP A 64 -15.12 21.48 -16.47
CA ASP A 64 -16.26 20.56 -16.46
C ASP A 64 -17.36 20.93 -17.47
N ALA A 65 -17.16 21.97 -18.30
CA ALA A 65 -18.13 22.35 -19.32
C ALA A 65 -18.20 21.30 -20.44
N PRO A 66 -19.35 21.17 -21.13
CA PRO A 66 -19.46 20.27 -22.27
C PRO A 66 -18.38 20.55 -23.32
N LEU A 67 -17.71 19.50 -23.78
CA LEU A 67 -16.73 19.60 -24.86
C LEU A 67 -17.40 20.16 -26.12
N THR A 68 -16.68 20.99 -26.87
CA THR A 68 -17.20 21.60 -28.11
C THR A 68 -16.35 21.22 -29.32
N GLY A 69 -16.91 21.38 -30.52
CA GLY A 69 -16.17 21.25 -31.78
C GLY A 69 -15.51 19.88 -32.00
N HIS A 70 -14.21 19.89 -32.26
CA HIS A 70 -13.44 18.69 -32.58
C HIS A 70 -13.18 17.81 -31.35
N ALA A 71 -13.03 18.40 -30.16
CA ALA A 71 -12.84 17.66 -28.91
C ALA A 71 -14.06 16.80 -28.57
N ARG A 72 -15.27 17.34 -28.77
CA ARG A 72 -16.53 16.60 -28.59
C ARG A 72 -16.60 15.37 -29.50
N ARG A 73 -16.31 15.55 -30.79
CA ARG A 73 -16.35 14.46 -31.77
C ARG A 73 -15.31 13.37 -31.50
N ALA A 74 -14.14 13.74 -30.97
CA ALA A 74 -13.04 12.81 -30.73
C ALA A 74 -13.23 11.96 -29.47
N LEU A 75 -13.92 12.47 -28.45
CA LEU A 75 -14.10 11.81 -27.15
C LEU A 75 -15.48 11.16 -26.97
N GLY A 76 -16.41 11.34 -27.93
CA GLY A 76 -17.76 10.76 -27.94
C GLY A 76 -18.84 11.78 -27.57
N ASP A 77 -20.02 11.65 -28.18
CA ASP A 77 -21.19 12.52 -27.92
C ASP A 77 -21.97 12.14 -26.64
N ASP A 78 -21.68 10.96 -26.08
CA ASP A 78 -22.26 10.47 -24.84
C ASP A 78 -21.41 10.94 -23.66
N GLY A 79 -22.01 11.71 -22.74
CA GLY A 79 -21.38 12.13 -21.49
C GLY A 79 -20.73 10.97 -20.73
N PRO A 80 -19.85 11.26 -19.75
CA PRO A 80 -18.82 10.35 -19.29
C PRO A 80 -19.46 9.06 -18.79
N PHE A 81 -19.09 7.96 -19.45
CA PHE A 81 -19.26 6.55 -19.09
C PHE A 81 -20.36 6.24 -18.06
N PRO A 82 -21.33 5.36 -18.36
CA PRO A 82 -22.18 4.82 -17.29
C PRO A 82 -21.25 4.18 -16.24
N PHE A 83 -21.09 4.85 -15.10
CA PHE A 83 -20.32 4.33 -13.98
C PHE A 83 -21.16 3.23 -13.36
N GLU A 84 -21.13 2.05 -13.96
CA GLU A 84 -21.59 0.84 -13.29
C GLU A 84 -20.70 0.66 -12.07
N SER A 85 -21.24 1.06 -10.92
CA SER A 85 -20.62 0.84 -9.64
C SER A 85 -20.50 -0.66 -9.40
N ARG A 86 -19.40 -1.28 -9.85
CA ARG A 86 -18.88 -2.53 -9.29
C ARG A 86 -18.35 -2.24 -7.89
N ARG A 87 -19.26 -1.89 -6.99
CA ARG A 87 -19.08 -2.09 -5.56
C ARG A 87 -19.27 -3.58 -5.30
N THR A 88 -18.17 -4.32 -5.35
CA THR A 88 -17.91 -5.45 -4.46
C THR A 88 -16.42 -5.77 -4.54
N ARG A 89 -15.69 -5.26 -3.55
CA ARG A 89 -14.50 -5.95 -3.06
C ARG A 89 -14.99 -7.29 -2.51
N ASP A 90 -14.93 -8.34 -3.31
CA ASP A 90 -14.87 -9.68 -2.76
C ASP A 90 -13.43 -9.91 -2.27
N THR A 91 -13.14 -9.39 -1.08
CA THR A 91 -12.05 -9.93 -0.27
C THR A 91 -12.55 -11.23 0.33
N GLY A 92 -12.46 -12.30 -0.45
CA GLY A 92 -12.57 -13.68 0.01
C GLY A 92 -11.45 -14.01 0.99
N ARG A 93 -11.67 -13.66 2.26
CA ARG A 93 -11.11 -14.35 3.41
C ARG A 93 -11.72 -15.75 3.40
N ARG A 94 -10.94 -16.78 3.07
CA ARG A 94 -10.85 -18.06 3.81
C ARG A 94 -9.55 -18.75 3.44
#